data_AF-A0A3A9VKV1-F1
#
_entry.id   AF-A0A3A9VKV1-F1
#
_cell.length_a   1.000
_cell.length_b   1.000
_cell.length_c   1.000
_cell.angle_alpha   90.00
_cell.angle_beta   90.00
_cell.angle_gamma   90.00
#
_symmetry.space_group_name_H-M   'P 1'
#
loop_
_entity.id
_entity.type
_entity.pdbx_description
1 polymer ?
#
loop_
_entity_poly.entity_id
_entity_poly.type
_entity_poly.pdbx_seq_one_letter_code
_entity_poly.pdbx_strand_id
1 'polypeptide(L)'
;MNDHPIIEENFQDKNFSSQKLPNVEYDNCSFTNCNFTEADISVITFLECTFTDCNFTKVMMKQTAFRDECIFENCKLLGADFSSCNNFMFSIAFKGCKLDYASFYGFQLKNTRFVDCKLVEADFTDAIVTGSSFENCDLSNAVFEQTNAEKVDFSTAVNFDIDPTRNKLKKAKFSEAGLIGLLRKYDLVLK
;
A
#
# COMPACT_ATOMS: atom_id res chain seq x y z
N MET A 1 -19.57 -7.51 -25.07
CA MET A 1 -18.58 -6.78 -25.88
C MET A 1 -17.25 -7.40 -25.51
N ASN A 2 -16.49 -7.87 -26.49
CA ASN A 2 -15.17 -8.45 -26.25
C ASN A 2 -14.22 -7.30 -25.98
N ASP A 3 -14.16 -6.90 -24.72
CA ASP A 3 -13.20 -5.93 -24.23
C ASP A 3 -11.86 -6.67 -24.17
N HIS A 4 -11.10 -6.55 -25.27
CA HIS A 4 -9.78 -7.13 -25.41
C HIS A 4 -8.82 -6.51 -24.38
N PRO A 5 -7.86 -7.29 -23.84
CA PRO A 5 -6.85 -6.75 -22.93
C PRO A 5 -6.04 -5.66 -23.63
N ILE A 6 -5.63 -4.66 -22.85
CA ILE A 6 -4.65 -3.65 -23.24
C ILE A 6 -3.29 -4.17 -22.80
N ILE A 7 -2.38 -4.39 -23.73
CA ILE A 7 -1.11 -5.09 -23.51
C ILE A 7 0.05 -4.19 -23.91
N GLU A 8 1.08 -4.07 -23.06
CA GLU A 8 2.34 -3.37 -23.34
C GLU A 8 2.20 -1.89 -23.74
N GLU A 9 1.10 -1.25 -23.34
CA GLU A 9 0.85 0.15 -23.67
C GLU A 9 1.51 1.12 -22.69
N ASN A 10 1.96 2.26 -23.21
CA ASN A 10 2.60 3.31 -22.44
C ASN A 10 1.70 4.56 -22.39
N PHE A 11 1.15 4.85 -21.22
CA PHE A 11 0.32 6.01 -20.96
C PHE A 11 1.15 7.10 -20.30
N GLN A 12 1.50 8.13 -21.05
CA GLN A 12 2.24 9.29 -20.56
C GLN A 12 1.37 10.55 -20.51
N ASP A 13 1.46 11.31 -19.43
CA ASP A 13 0.84 12.63 -19.25
C ASP A 13 -0.69 12.62 -19.46
N LYS A 14 -1.34 11.49 -19.17
CA LYS A 14 -2.78 11.32 -19.36
C LYS A 14 -3.55 11.84 -18.16
N ASN A 15 -4.68 12.49 -18.45
CA ASN A 15 -5.64 12.89 -17.43
C ASN A 15 -6.86 11.97 -17.45
N PHE A 16 -6.95 11.11 -16.45
CA PHE A 16 -8.09 10.22 -16.19
C PHE A 16 -8.96 10.71 -15.02
N SER A 17 -8.73 11.93 -14.53
CA SER A 17 -9.43 12.43 -13.34
C SER A 17 -10.94 12.40 -13.50
N SER A 18 -11.65 11.89 -12.47
CA SER A 18 -13.10 11.75 -12.44
C SER A 18 -13.70 10.92 -13.58
N GLN A 19 -12.88 10.12 -14.27
CA GLN A 19 -13.32 9.22 -15.34
C GLN A 19 -13.40 7.78 -14.84
N LYS A 20 -14.28 7.01 -15.45
CA LYS A 20 -14.24 5.56 -15.35
C LYS A 20 -13.33 5.01 -16.43
N LEU A 21 -12.29 4.28 -16.04
CA LEU A 21 -11.43 3.61 -17.00
C LEU A 21 -12.17 2.46 -17.68
N PRO A 22 -11.81 2.12 -18.94
CA PRO A 22 -12.31 0.91 -19.59
C PRO A 22 -12.12 -0.32 -18.71
N ASN A 23 -13.19 -1.11 -18.57
CA ASN A 23 -13.19 -2.33 -17.77
C ASN A 23 -12.58 -3.50 -18.54
N VAL A 24 -11.30 -3.35 -18.86
CA VAL A 24 -10.43 -4.32 -19.53
C VAL A 24 -9.31 -4.70 -18.59
N GLU A 25 -8.63 -5.80 -18.89
CA GLU A 25 -7.33 -6.10 -18.29
C GLU A 25 -6.26 -5.19 -18.90
N TYR A 26 -5.36 -4.69 -18.05
CA TYR A 26 -4.14 -4.00 -18.43
C TYR A 26 -2.97 -4.92 -18.07
N ASP A 27 -2.22 -5.36 -19.07
CA ASP A 27 -1.12 -6.30 -18.94
C ASP A 27 0.17 -5.62 -19.40
N ASN A 28 1.22 -5.65 -18.58
CA ASN A 28 2.52 -5.06 -18.88
C ASN A 28 2.45 -3.57 -19.31
N CYS A 29 1.46 -2.85 -18.82
CA CYS A 29 1.26 -1.43 -19.16
C CYS A 29 2.05 -0.52 -18.21
N SER A 30 2.49 0.63 -18.73
CA SER A 30 3.11 1.68 -17.91
C SER A 30 2.26 2.95 -17.89
N PHE A 31 2.20 3.60 -16.73
CA PHE A 31 1.52 4.87 -16.54
C PHE A 31 2.51 5.86 -15.93
N THR A 32 2.89 6.88 -16.68
CA THR A 32 3.88 7.88 -16.25
C THR A 32 3.25 9.28 -16.22
N ASN A 33 3.36 9.96 -15.07
CA ASN A 33 2.82 11.29 -14.85
C ASN A 33 1.31 11.39 -15.17
N CYS A 34 0.57 10.32 -14.90
CA CYS A 34 -0.87 10.25 -15.14
C CYS A 34 -1.67 10.72 -13.91
N ASN A 35 -2.80 11.37 -14.16
CA ASN A 35 -3.72 11.81 -13.12
C ASN A 35 -4.96 10.91 -13.04
N PHE A 36 -5.07 10.15 -11.96
CA PHE A 36 -6.20 9.29 -11.60
C PHE A 36 -7.04 9.86 -10.45
N THR A 37 -6.91 11.17 -10.16
CA THR A 37 -7.67 11.80 -9.06
C THR A 37 -9.16 11.56 -9.24
N GLU A 38 -9.82 10.96 -8.25
CA GLU A 38 -11.26 10.62 -8.28
C GLU A 38 -11.68 9.72 -9.47
N ALA A 39 -10.73 9.04 -10.13
CA ALA A 39 -11.04 8.08 -11.18
C ALA A 39 -11.69 6.82 -10.63
N ASP A 40 -12.55 6.18 -11.43
CA ASP A 40 -13.10 4.85 -11.16
C ASP A 40 -12.28 3.80 -11.92
N ILE A 41 -11.46 3.05 -11.18
CA ILE A 41 -10.75 1.87 -11.67
C ILE A 41 -11.31 0.57 -11.07
N SER A 42 -12.51 0.63 -10.49
CA SER A 42 -13.18 -0.53 -9.90
C SER A 42 -13.31 -1.64 -10.93
N VAL A 43 -13.20 -2.89 -10.45
CA VAL A 43 -13.28 -4.15 -11.24
C VAL A 43 -12.23 -4.35 -12.33
N ILE A 44 -11.27 -3.43 -12.49
CA ILE A 44 -10.15 -3.56 -13.43
C ILE A 44 -9.09 -4.52 -12.88
N THR A 45 -8.46 -5.29 -13.77
CA THR A 45 -7.25 -6.07 -13.48
C THR A 45 -6.04 -5.36 -14.07
N PHE A 46 -5.05 -5.10 -13.22
CA PHE A 46 -3.70 -4.71 -13.61
C PHE A 46 -2.77 -5.90 -13.35
N LEU A 47 -2.01 -6.27 -14.37
CA LEU A 47 -1.05 -7.36 -14.39
C LEU A 47 0.31 -6.80 -14.81
N GLU A 48 1.35 -7.02 -14.01
CA GLU A 48 2.73 -6.57 -14.33
C GLU A 48 2.81 -5.07 -14.69
N CYS A 49 1.92 -4.24 -14.12
CA CYS A 49 1.81 -2.82 -14.47
C CYS A 49 2.66 -1.94 -13.56
N THR A 50 3.22 -0.87 -14.13
CA THR A 50 3.98 0.14 -13.38
C THR A 50 3.30 1.50 -13.44
N PHE A 51 3.18 2.14 -12.29
CA PHE A 51 2.68 3.51 -12.13
C PHE A 51 3.79 4.39 -11.56
N THR A 52 4.24 5.38 -12.34
CA THR A 52 5.34 6.28 -11.96
C THR A 52 4.85 7.72 -11.95
N ASP A 53 5.13 8.43 -10.85
CA ASP A 53 4.77 9.85 -10.65
C ASP A 53 3.26 10.13 -10.86
N CYS A 54 2.41 9.14 -10.60
CA CYS A 54 0.97 9.23 -10.80
C CYS A 54 0.24 9.77 -9.56
N ASN A 55 -0.93 10.40 -9.79
CA ASN A 55 -1.79 10.88 -8.71
C ASN A 55 -3.09 10.07 -8.63
N PHE A 56 -3.24 9.31 -7.55
CA PHE A 56 -4.39 8.46 -7.22
C PHE A 56 -5.23 9.02 -6.06
N THR A 57 -5.13 10.32 -5.77
CA THR A 57 -5.91 10.93 -4.68
C THR A 57 -7.40 10.65 -4.84
N LYS A 58 -8.02 10.02 -3.84
CA LYS A 58 -9.45 9.60 -3.84
C LYS A 58 -9.87 8.70 -5.01
N VAL A 59 -8.95 7.92 -5.58
CA VAL A 59 -9.30 6.92 -6.59
C VAL A 59 -10.30 5.90 -6.01
N MET A 60 -11.26 5.44 -6.82
CA MET A 60 -12.16 4.33 -6.47
C MET A 60 -11.59 3.03 -7.03
N MET A 61 -11.26 2.07 -6.16
CA MET A 61 -10.56 0.82 -6.53
C MET A 61 -11.33 -0.43 -6.08
N LYS A 62 -12.66 -0.34 -6.02
CA LYS A 62 -13.47 -1.45 -5.50
C LYS A 62 -13.31 -2.67 -6.41
N GLN A 63 -12.93 -3.81 -5.83
CA GLN A 63 -12.67 -5.07 -6.55
C GLN A 63 -11.58 -4.98 -7.64
N THR A 64 -10.76 -3.92 -7.65
CA THR A 64 -9.59 -3.83 -8.53
C THR A 64 -8.58 -4.91 -8.14
N ALA A 65 -7.99 -5.58 -9.13
CA ALA A 65 -6.96 -6.58 -8.92
C ALA A 65 -5.60 -6.03 -9.35
N PHE A 66 -4.61 -6.09 -8.47
CA PHE A 66 -3.19 -5.84 -8.79
C PHE A 66 -2.44 -7.14 -8.64
N ARG A 67 -1.94 -7.69 -9.76
CA ARG A 67 -1.35 -9.03 -9.82
C ARG A 67 0.04 -9.00 -10.41
N ASP A 68 0.78 -10.06 -10.09
CA ASP A 68 2.10 -10.37 -10.63
C ASP A 68 3.02 -9.14 -10.66
N GLU A 69 3.27 -8.59 -9.47
CA GLU A 69 4.25 -7.53 -9.24
C GLU A 69 3.88 -6.17 -9.87
N CYS A 70 2.67 -5.67 -9.58
CA CYS A 70 2.36 -4.26 -9.88
C CYS A 70 3.22 -3.31 -9.02
N ILE A 71 3.73 -2.24 -9.61
CA ILE A 71 4.64 -1.31 -8.92
C ILE A 71 4.08 0.11 -8.93
N PHE A 72 4.08 0.75 -7.77
CA PHE A 72 3.83 2.19 -7.63
C PHE A 72 5.12 2.88 -7.20
N GLU A 73 5.61 3.77 -8.05
CA GLU A 73 6.80 4.61 -7.81
C GLU A 73 6.41 6.08 -7.74
N ASN A 74 6.80 6.76 -6.67
CA ASN A 74 6.58 8.19 -6.44
C ASN A 74 5.11 8.65 -6.57
N CYS A 75 4.17 7.73 -6.31
CA CYS A 75 2.75 7.99 -6.49
C CYS A 75 2.12 8.66 -5.26
N LYS A 76 1.08 9.46 -5.50
CA LYS A 76 0.20 10.01 -4.45
C LYS A 76 -1.04 9.14 -4.31
N LEU A 77 -1.16 8.39 -3.22
CA LEU A 77 -2.24 7.44 -2.92
C LEU A 77 -2.98 7.86 -1.63
N LEU A 78 -3.18 9.17 -1.47
CA LEU A 78 -3.79 9.76 -0.27
C LEU A 78 -5.22 9.24 -0.09
N GLY A 79 -5.48 8.59 1.06
CA GLY A 79 -6.80 8.05 1.39
C GLY A 79 -7.22 6.86 0.51
N ALA A 80 -6.29 6.22 -0.19
CA ALA A 80 -6.58 5.06 -1.04
C ALA A 80 -7.11 3.89 -0.21
N ASP A 81 -8.26 3.34 -0.61
CA ASP A 81 -8.85 2.18 0.05
C ASP A 81 -8.46 0.88 -0.67
N PHE A 82 -7.50 0.15 -0.09
CA PHE A 82 -7.11 -1.18 -0.56
C PHE A 82 -7.96 -2.29 0.07
N SER A 83 -8.69 -2.02 1.16
CA SER A 83 -9.49 -3.05 1.86
C SER A 83 -10.56 -3.68 0.98
N SER A 84 -11.01 -2.94 -0.04
CA SER A 84 -12.02 -3.38 -1.00
C SER A 84 -11.45 -3.94 -2.31
N CYS A 85 -10.13 -4.01 -2.46
CA CYS A 85 -9.47 -4.60 -3.63
C CYS A 85 -9.65 -6.13 -3.68
N ASN A 86 -9.37 -6.72 -4.84
CA ASN A 86 -9.32 -8.15 -5.00
C ASN A 86 -7.98 -8.70 -4.48
N ASN A 87 -8.04 -9.63 -3.52
CA ASN A 87 -6.85 -10.20 -2.88
C ASN A 87 -6.27 -11.44 -3.59
N PHE A 88 -6.93 -11.93 -4.65
CA PHE A 88 -6.49 -13.13 -5.37
C PHE A 88 -5.25 -12.83 -6.21
N MET A 89 -4.17 -13.55 -5.91
CA MET A 89 -2.83 -13.33 -6.49
C MET A 89 -2.35 -11.88 -6.33
N PHE A 90 -2.80 -11.21 -5.26
CA PHE A 90 -2.44 -9.82 -5.02
C PHE A 90 -0.94 -9.68 -4.78
N SER A 91 -0.29 -8.84 -5.60
CA SER A 91 1.14 -8.58 -5.52
C SER A 91 1.41 -7.13 -5.93
N ILE A 92 1.94 -6.35 -4.98
CA ILE A 92 2.21 -4.93 -5.14
C ILE A 92 3.52 -4.55 -4.44
N ALA A 93 4.20 -3.53 -4.96
CA ALA A 93 5.28 -2.83 -4.28
C ALA A 93 5.08 -1.32 -4.35
N PHE A 94 5.48 -0.62 -3.29
CA PHE A 94 5.43 0.84 -3.19
C PHE A 94 6.83 1.39 -2.94
N LYS A 95 7.22 2.39 -3.73
CA LYS A 95 8.49 3.10 -3.60
C LYS A 95 8.28 4.60 -3.68
N GLY A 96 8.77 5.36 -2.71
CA GLY A 96 8.64 6.83 -2.70
C GLY A 96 7.19 7.32 -2.62
N CYS A 97 6.24 6.47 -2.23
CA CYS A 97 4.81 6.76 -2.31
C CYS A 97 4.30 7.51 -1.08
N LYS A 98 3.29 8.35 -1.30
CA LYS A 98 2.51 8.98 -0.22
C LYS A 98 1.19 8.23 -0.05
N LEU A 99 1.12 7.42 0.99
CA LEU A 99 0.00 6.56 1.38
C LEU A 99 -0.69 7.03 2.66
N ASP A 100 -0.56 8.31 3.02
CA ASP A 100 -1.21 8.87 4.20
C ASP A 100 -2.73 8.60 4.14
N TYR A 101 -3.32 8.21 5.27
CA TYR A 101 -4.73 7.81 5.41
C TYR A 101 -5.18 6.61 4.55
N ALA A 102 -4.25 5.86 3.93
CA ALA A 102 -4.62 4.66 3.18
C ALA A 102 -5.20 3.58 4.11
N SER A 103 -6.19 2.85 3.62
CA SER A 103 -6.79 1.74 4.36
C SER A 103 -6.36 0.40 3.78
N PHE A 104 -5.78 -0.44 4.63
CA PHE A 104 -5.48 -1.84 4.39
C PHE A 104 -6.27 -2.75 5.33
N TYR A 105 -7.40 -2.27 5.85
CA TYR A 105 -8.23 -2.98 6.82
C TYR A 105 -8.54 -4.41 6.37
N GLY A 106 -8.21 -5.40 7.20
CA GLY A 106 -8.43 -6.82 6.93
C GLY A 106 -7.71 -7.39 5.70
N PHE A 107 -6.84 -6.62 5.06
CA PHE A 107 -6.29 -6.97 3.75
C PHE A 107 -5.03 -7.85 3.85
N GLN A 108 -4.76 -8.64 2.80
CA GLN A 108 -3.58 -9.50 2.74
C GLN A 108 -2.48 -8.85 1.91
N LEU A 109 -1.40 -8.48 2.59
CA LEU A 109 -0.22 -7.79 2.06
C LEU A 109 1.04 -8.62 2.37
N LYS A 110 1.03 -9.91 2.07
CA LYS A 110 2.16 -10.80 2.41
C LYS A 110 3.36 -10.48 1.54
N ASN A 111 4.54 -10.36 2.15
CA ASN A 111 5.81 -10.05 1.46
C ASN A 111 5.77 -8.73 0.65
N THR A 112 4.87 -7.81 0.98
CA THR A 112 4.78 -6.50 0.32
C THR A 112 5.95 -5.61 0.72
N ARG A 113 6.50 -4.88 -0.25
CA ARG A 113 7.61 -3.95 -0.01
C ARG A 113 7.10 -2.51 -0.03
N PHE A 114 7.32 -1.81 1.07
CA PHE A 114 7.20 -0.36 1.17
C PHE A 114 8.62 0.20 1.34
N VAL A 115 9.05 1.08 0.43
CA VAL A 115 10.38 1.68 0.44
C VAL A 115 10.25 3.20 0.33
N ASP A 116 10.85 3.94 1.25
CA ASP A 116 10.82 5.41 1.29
C ASP A 116 9.38 5.99 1.24
N CYS A 117 8.42 5.30 1.86
CA CYS A 117 7.00 5.68 1.81
C CYS A 117 6.58 6.48 3.06
N LYS A 118 5.58 7.33 2.88
CA LYS A 118 4.84 7.95 3.99
C LYS A 118 3.50 7.25 4.15
N LEU A 119 3.23 6.77 5.35
CA LEU A 119 2.05 5.98 5.73
C LEU A 119 1.38 6.61 6.95
N VAL A 120 1.36 7.95 7.01
CA VAL A 120 0.85 8.68 8.17
C VAL A 120 -0.65 8.41 8.31
N GLU A 121 -1.07 7.97 9.50
CA GLU A 121 -2.47 7.60 9.77
C GLU A 121 -3.03 6.50 8.84
N ALA A 122 -2.16 5.66 8.26
CA ALA A 122 -2.60 4.49 7.50
C ALA A 122 -3.19 3.42 8.42
N ASP A 123 -4.25 2.74 7.98
CA ASP A 123 -4.95 1.72 8.76
C ASP A 123 -4.53 0.30 8.34
N PHE A 124 -3.86 -0.42 9.25
CA PHE A 124 -3.50 -1.84 9.11
C PHE A 124 -4.31 -2.75 10.05
N THR A 125 -5.43 -2.28 10.58
CA THR A 125 -6.31 -3.08 11.46
C THR A 125 -6.73 -4.38 10.78
N ASP A 126 -6.63 -5.50 11.49
CA ASP A 126 -6.92 -6.86 11.00
C ASP A 126 -6.09 -7.31 9.77
N ALA A 127 -5.11 -6.52 9.32
CA ALA A 127 -4.33 -6.83 8.13
C ALA A 127 -3.34 -7.98 8.35
N ILE A 128 -2.97 -8.66 7.27
CA ILE A 128 -1.90 -9.67 7.24
C ILE A 128 -0.73 -9.13 6.42
N VAL A 129 0.29 -8.64 7.10
CA VAL A 129 1.52 -8.09 6.50
C VAL A 129 2.73 -9.02 6.70
N THR A 130 2.50 -10.32 6.89
CA THR A 130 3.57 -11.30 7.20
C THR A 130 4.69 -11.25 6.15
N GLY A 131 5.94 -11.11 6.62
CA GLY A 131 7.13 -11.08 5.78
C GLY A 131 7.36 -9.78 4.99
N SER A 132 6.50 -8.77 5.16
CA SER A 132 6.62 -7.47 4.50
C SER A 132 7.77 -6.63 5.06
N SER A 133 8.14 -5.58 4.34
CA SER A 133 9.21 -4.65 4.76
C SER A 133 8.73 -3.21 4.68
N PHE A 134 9.03 -2.43 5.72
CA PHE A 134 8.79 -0.98 5.79
C PHE A 134 10.14 -0.26 5.81
N GLU A 135 10.81 -0.22 4.67
CA GLU A 135 12.15 0.36 4.54
C GLU A 135 12.07 1.88 4.48
N ASN A 136 12.71 2.57 5.43
CA ASN A 136 12.74 4.04 5.56
C ASN A 136 11.35 4.68 5.54
N CYS A 137 10.35 3.98 6.08
CA CYS A 137 8.97 4.45 6.06
C CYS A 137 8.63 5.28 7.31
N ASP A 138 7.82 6.32 7.12
CA ASP A 138 7.21 7.06 8.22
C ASP A 138 5.83 6.48 8.53
N LEU A 139 5.69 5.87 9.71
CA LEU A 139 4.46 5.22 10.20
C LEU A 139 3.78 6.05 11.30
N SER A 140 4.00 7.37 11.32
CA SER A 140 3.38 8.27 12.30
C SER A 140 1.87 8.05 12.37
N ASN A 141 1.37 7.71 13.57
CA ASN A 141 -0.05 7.45 13.84
C ASN A 141 -0.69 6.35 12.96
N ALA A 142 0.10 5.53 12.26
CA ALA A 142 -0.44 4.36 11.58
C ALA A 142 -1.04 3.38 12.61
N VAL A 143 -2.19 2.81 12.28
CA VAL A 143 -2.95 1.96 13.19
C VAL A 143 -2.59 0.50 12.95
N PHE A 144 -1.98 -0.13 13.94
CA PHE A 144 -1.72 -1.57 13.96
C PHE A 144 -2.53 -2.22 15.08
N GLU A 145 -3.63 -2.87 14.69
CA GLU A 145 -4.58 -3.46 15.62
C GLU A 145 -5.04 -4.82 15.13
N GLN A 146 -4.85 -5.86 15.93
CA GLN A 146 -5.09 -7.25 15.50
C GLN A 146 -4.31 -7.64 14.22
N THR A 147 -3.25 -6.91 13.90
CA THR A 147 -2.45 -7.11 12.69
C THR A 147 -1.53 -8.32 12.85
N ASN A 148 -1.44 -9.13 11.80
CA ASN A 148 -0.41 -10.16 11.69
C ASN A 148 0.83 -9.59 10.99
N ALA A 149 1.81 -9.17 11.80
CA ALA A 149 3.09 -8.66 11.37
C ALA A 149 4.26 -9.58 11.75
N GLU A 150 4.03 -10.90 11.73
CA GLU A 150 5.10 -11.87 11.89
C GLU A 150 6.16 -11.72 10.78
N LYS A 151 7.44 -11.78 11.16
CA LYS A 151 8.60 -11.66 10.26
C LYS A 151 8.69 -10.33 9.49
N VAL A 152 7.92 -9.31 9.86
CA VAL A 152 8.01 -7.99 9.24
C VAL A 152 9.34 -7.33 9.58
N ASP A 153 9.90 -6.61 8.61
CA ASP A 153 11.07 -5.77 8.83
C ASP A 153 10.65 -4.31 9.06
N PHE A 154 10.69 -3.85 10.31
CA PHE A 154 10.52 -2.46 10.71
C PHE A 154 11.86 -1.81 11.09
N SER A 155 13.01 -2.42 10.76
CA SER A 155 14.31 -1.99 11.28
C SER A 155 14.68 -0.55 10.92
N THR A 156 14.21 -0.04 9.78
CA THR A 156 14.43 1.34 9.34
C THR A 156 13.16 2.19 9.32
N ALA A 157 12.02 1.63 9.74
CA ALA A 157 10.79 2.38 9.90
C ALA A 157 10.86 3.28 11.14
N VAL A 158 10.15 4.41 11.09
CA VAL A 158 10.11 5.39 12.18
C VAL A 158 8.68 5.73 12.59
N ASN A 159 8.55 6.30 13.79
CA ASN A 159 7.30 6.85 14.34
C ASN A 159 6.11 5.88 14.51
N PHE A 160 6.34 4.57 14.37
CA PHE A 160 5.32 3.57 14.64
C PHE A 160 5.00 3.48 16.15
N ASP A 161 3.76 3.11 16.44
CA ASP A 161 3.27 2.76 17.76
C ASP A 161 2.54 1.42 17.63
N ILE A 162 3.19 0.32 18.03
CA ILE A 162 2.68 -1.03 17.78
C ILE A 162 2.67 -1.78 19.10
N ASP A 163 1.47 -1.96 19.66
CA ASP A 163 1.27 -2.74 20.89
C ASP A 163 1.51 -4.25 20.62
N PRO A 164 2.56 -4.87 21.20
CA PRO A 164 2.85 -6.29 21.00
C PRO A 164 1.80 -7.22 21.60
N THR A 165 0.93 -6.72 22.49
CA THR A 165 -0.15 -7.51 23.10
C THR A 165 -1.39 -7.60 22.21
N ARG A 166 -1.51 -6.68 21.23
CA ARG A 166 -2.64 -6.60 20.30
C ARG A 166 -2.29 -7.07 18.89
N ASN A 167 -1.01 -7.29 18.61
CA ASN A 167 -0.50 -7.65 17.28
C ASN A 167 0.39 -8.90 17.33
N LYS A 168 0.43 -9.67 16.25
CA LYS A 168 1.35 -10.81 16.13
C LYS A 168 2.68 -10.33 15.56
N LEU A 169 3.74 -10.32 16.38
CA LEU A 169 5.06 -9.77 16.01
C LEU A 169 6.19 -10.80 16.04
N LYS A 170 5.86 -12.10 16.00
CA LYS A 170 6.87 -13.16 16.09
C LYS A 170 7.91 -13.01 14.98
N LYS A 171 9.19 -12.90 15.37
CA LYS A 171 10.33 -12.69 14.47
C LYS A 171 10.27 -11.38 13.66
N ALA A 172 9.40 -10.43 14.01
CA ALA A 172 9.49 -9.08 13.48
C ALA A 172 10.81 -8.44 13.91
N LYS A 173 11.40 -7.62 13.04
CA LYS A 173 12.68 -6.95 13.28
C LYS A 173 12.44 -5.48 13.55
N PHE A 174 13.15 -4.95 14.54
CA PHE A 174 13.11 -3.55 14.94
C PHE A 174 14.55 -3.06 15.16
N SER A 175 14.78 -1.75 14.99
CA SER A 175 15.98 -1.12 15.50
C SER A 175 15.88 -0.89 17.00
N GLU A 176 17.02 -0.70 17.66
CA GLU A 176 17.07 -0.33 19.08
C GLU A 176 16.30 0.97 19.35
N ALA A 177 16.50 2.00 18.52
CA ALA A 177 15.77 3.26 18.62
C ALA A 177 14.25 3.08 18.42
N GLY A 178 13.83 2.12 17.57
CA GLY A 178 12.43 1.82 17.32
C GLY A 178 11.71 1.12 18.47
N LEU A 179 12.44 0.54 19.45
CA LEU A 179 11.82 -0.17 20.58
C LEU A 179 10.88 0.73 21.40
N ILE A 180 11.11 2.05 21.42
CA ILE A 180 10.20 2.99 22.07
C ILE A 180 8.77 2.88 21.55
N GLY A 181 8.59 2.64 20.25
CA GLY A 181 7.29 2.47 19.61
C GLY A 181 6.54 1.21 20.07
N LEU A 182 7.22 0.24 20.68
CA LEU A 182 6.60 -0.97 21.25
C LEU A 182 6.21 -0.79 22.72
N LEU A 183 6.72 0.25 23.36
CA LEU A 183 6.60 0.47 24.81
C LEU A 183 5.65 1.63 25.17
N ARG A 184 5.22 2.43 24.19
CA ARG A 184 4.39 3.63 24.40
C ARG A 184 3.15 3.38 25.24
N LYS A 185 2.45 2.25 25.04
CA LYS A 185 1.27 1.87 25.83
C LYS A 185 1.51 1.85 27.35
N TYR A 186 2.73 1.60 27.79
CA TYR A 186 3.06 1.51 29.21
C TYR A 186 3.36 2.86 29.87
N ASP A 187 3.37 3.97 29.10
CA ASP A 187 3.63 5.33 29.59
C ASP A 187 4.91 5.42 30.46
N LEU A 188 5.98 4.76 29.99
CA LEU A 188 7.24 4.69 30.70
C LEU A 188 8.09 5.93 30.44
N VAL A 189 8.73 6.44 31.51
CA VAL A 189 9.77 7.48 31.40
C VAL A 189 11.11 6.81 31.07
N LEU A 190 11.53 6.92 29.80
CA LEU A 190 12.85 6.46 29.35
C LEU A 190 13.92 7.50 29.70
N LYS A 191 15.12 7.05 30.09
CA LYS A 191 16.26 7.90 30.45
C LYS A 191 17.41 7.70 29.47
#